data_AF-A0A2D7DX07-F1
#
_entry.id   AF-A0A2D7DX07-F1
#
_cell.length_a   1.000
_cell.length_b   1.000
_cell.length_c   1.000
_cell.angle_alpha   90.00
_cell.angle_beta   90.00
_cell.angle_gamma   90.00
#
_symmetry.space_group_name_H-M   'P 1'
#
loop_
_entity.id
_entity.type
_entity.pdbx_description
1 polymer ?
#
loop_
_entity_poly.entity_id
_entity_poly.type
_entity_poly.pdbx_seq_one_letter_code
_entity_poly.pdbx_strand_id
1 'polypeptide(L)'
;MKKKYKLLSILKKIKKNNLFNSLGTLNNEKNKLESINLELQKLLEKSNFKEGSIISASQLKNNSFFRRDINEKIEISKNRKLHIEKEITGYVSQISKVNKQQEIIQKRIYEDFTILQNKKDLKNQQNFKAKNVL
;
A
#
# COMPACT_ATOMS: atom_id res chain seq x y z
N MET A 1 21.81 -8.34 -23.03
CA MET A 1 21.20 -8.54 -21.68
C MET A 1 21.00 -7.25 -20.89
N LYS A 2 21.96 -6.32 -20.80
CA LYS A 2 21.82 -5.06 -20.01
C LYS A 2 20.51 -4.28 -20.25
N LYS A 3 20.04 -4.16 -21.49
CA LYS A 3 18.76 -3.49 -21.81
C LYS A 3 17.54 -4.18 -21.17
N LYS A 4 17.53 -5.53 -21.11
CA LYS A 4 16.43 -6.33 -20.52
C LYS A 4 16.32 -6.11 -19.01
N TYR A 5 17.42 -6.20 -18.27
CA TYR A 5 17.41 -5.99 -16.81
C TYR A 5 17.13 -4.53 -16.43
N LYS A 6 17.61 -3.57 -17.24
CA LYS A 6 17.27 -2.14 -17.07
C LYS A 6 15.77 -1.91 -17.26
N LEU A 7 15.17 -2.46 -18.31
CA LEU A 7 13.73 -2.39 -18.54
C LEU A 7 12.94 -3.05 -17.40
N LEU A 8 13.35 -4.24 -16.97
CA LEU A 8 12.70 -4.95 -15.87
C LEU A 8 12.77 -4.15 -14.56
N SER A 9 13.92 -3.51 -14.27
CA SER A 9 14.08 -2.62 -13.12
C SER A 9 13.10 -1.43 -13.17
N ILE A 10 12.95 -0.79 -14.33
CA ILE A 10 11.99 0.30 -14.55
C ILE A 10 10.56 -0.19 -14.31
N LEU A 11 10.17 -1.33 -14.89
CA LEU A 11 8.85 -1.92 -14.67
C LEU A 11 8.57 -2.21 -13.20
N LYS A 12 9.56 -2.69 -12.44
CA LYS A 12 9.41 -2.89 -10.99
C LYS A 12 9.26 -1.58 -10.22
N LYS A 13 9.99 -0.52 -10.62
CA LYS A 13 9.82 0.81 -10.02
C LYS A 13 8.42 1.36 -10.25
N ILE A 14 7.90 1.26 -11.48
CA ILE A 14 6.53 1.68 -11.82
C ILE A 14 5.52 0.90 -10.98
N LYS A 15 5.65 -0.43 -10.91
CA LYS A 15 4.76 -1.27 -10.10
C LYS A 15 4.79 -0.88 -8.62
N LYS A 16 5.98 -0.63 -8.06
CA LYS A 16 6.15 -0.19 -6.67
C LYS A 16 5.47 1.16 -6.42
N ASN A 17 5.66 2.13 -7.31
CA ASN A 17 5.02 3.45 -7.18
C ASN A 17 3.49 3.35 -7.22
N ASN A 18 2.94 2.54 -8.12
CA ASN A 18 1.49 2.33 -8.18
C ASN A 18 0.95 1.75 -6.86
N LEU A 19 1.64 0.77 -6.28
CA LEU A 19 1.27 0.20 -4.97
C LEU A 19 1.32 1.25 -3.85
N PHE A 20 2.33 2.12 -3.83
CA PHE A 20 2.40 3.23 -2.86
C PHE A 20 1.28 4.25 -3.04
N ASN A 21 0.94 4.60 -4.29
CA ASN A 21 -0.18 5.50 -4.56
C ASN A 21 -1.50 4.90 -4.04
N SER A 22 -1.74 3.61 -4.30
CA SER A 22 -2.91 2.91 -3.77
C SER A 22 -2.93 2.88 -2.24
N LEU A 23 -1.79 2.66 -1.58
CA LEU A 23 -1.67 2.77 -0.12
C LEU A 23 -1.96 4.18 0.39
N GLY A 24 -1.48 5.21 -0.30
CA GLY A 24 -1.78 6.60 0.05
C GLY A 24 -3.27 6.89 -0.01
N THR A 25 -3.96 6.43 -1.05
CA THR A 25 -5.42 6.55 -1.17
C THR A 25 -6.15 5.83 -0.04
N LEU A 26 -5.78 4.58 0.27
CA LEU A 26 -6.38 3.82 1.36
C LEU A 26 -6.14 4.45 2.74
N ASN A 27 -4.95 5.04 2.95
CA ASN A 27 -4.64 5.72 4.20
C ASN A 27 -5.50 6.99 4.38
N ASN A 28 -5.70 7.75 3.30
CA ASN A 28 -6.60 8.90 3.31
C ASN A 28 -8.04 8.48 3.57
N GLU A 29 -8.49 7.38 2.97
CA GLU A 29 -9.82 6.82 3.23
C GLU A 29 -9.99 6.37 4.67
N LYS A 30 -8.99 5.68 5.24
CA LYS A 30 -8.98 5.26 6.64
C LYS A 30 -9.16 6.45 7.58
N ASN A 31 -8.41 7.54 7.35
CA ASN A 31 -8.50 8.76 8.17
C ASN A 31 -9.89 9.41 8.07
N LYS A 32 -10.50 9.42 6.87
CA LYS A 32 -11.87 9.93 6.68
C LYS A 32 -12.90 9.06 7.39
N LEU A 33 -12.74 7.73 7.37
CA LEU A 33 -13.64 6.83 8.10
C LEU A 33 -13.55 7.03 9.60
N GLU A 34 -12.36 7.30 10.11
CA GLU A 34 -12.16 7.61 11.53
C GLU A 34 -12.89 8.90 11.94
N SER A 35 -12.79 9.96 11.13
CA SER A 35 -13.54 11.20 11.40
C SER A 35 -15.05 11.00 11.32
N ILE A 36 -15.54 10.26 10.31
CA ILE A 36 -16.97 9.92 10.17
C ILE A 36 -17.45 9.14 11.39
N ASN A 37 -16.69 8.13 11.83
CA ASN A 37 -17.09 7.30 12.96
C ASN A 37 -17.16 8.11 14.28
N LEU A 38 -16.22 9.04 14.49
CA LEU A 38 -16.26 9.96 15.63
C LEU A 38 -17.50 10.87 15.58
N GLU A 39 -17.88 11.36 14.40
CA GLU A 39 -19.07 12.18 14.23
C GLU A 39 -20.37 11.40 14.50
N LEU A 40 -20.46 10.17 13.97
CA LEU A 40 -21.60 9.29 14.22
C LEU A 40 -21.76 8.95 15.71
N GLN A 41 -20.65 8.70 16.41
CA GLN A 41 -20.67 8.48 17.87
C GLN A 41 -21.18 9.71 18.62
N LYS A 42 -20.71 10.91 18.26
CA LYS A 42 -21.21 12.16 18.86
C LYS A 42 -22.70 12.37 18.61
N LEU A 43 -23.20 12.04 17.41
CA LEU A 43 -24.63 12.12 17.11
C LEU A 43 -25.43 11.12 17.94
N LEU A 44 -24.92 9.91 18.14
CA LEU A 44 -25.54 8.90 19.00
C LEU A 44 -25.60 9.36 20.46
N GLU A 45 -24.51 9.95 20.98
CA GLU A 45 -24.48 10.49 22.34
C GLU A 45 -25.47 11.66 22.52
N LYS A 46 -25.52 12.58 21.55
CA LYS A 46 -26.46 13.70 21.54
C LYS A 46 -27.92 13.26 21.45
N SER A 47 -28.17 12.09 20.88
CA SER A 47 -29.52 11.50 20.80
C SER A 47 -30.03 10.97 22.14
N ASN A 48 -29.18 10.86 23.17
CA ASN A 48 -29.64 10.40 24.48
C ASN A 48 -30.62 11.39 25.11
N PHE A 49 -31.67 10.85 25.71
CA PHE A 49 -32.63 11.65 26.46
C PHE A 49 -32.01 12.12 27.78
N LYS A 50 -32.32 13.37 28.17
CA LYS A 50 -31.94 13.87 29.49
C LYS A 50 -32.85 13.23 30.53
N GLU A 51 -32.25 12.81 31.64
CA GLU A 51 -33.00 12.29 32.78
C GLU A 51 -34.00 13.34 33.28
N GLY A 52 -35.21 12.90 33.61
CA GLY A 52 -36.31 13.78 34.03
C GLY A 52 -37.01 14.56 32.91
N SER A 53 -36.64 14.38 31.64
CA SER A 53 -37.35 15.00 30.51
C SER A 53 -38.67 14.31 30.20
N ILE A 54 -39.73 15.09 29.95
CA ILE A 54 -41.01 14.57 29.45
C ILE A 54 -40.88 14.39 27.94
N ILE A 55 -41.05 13.15 27.48
CA ILE A 55 -40.87 12.78 26.08
C ILE A 55 -42.19 12.28 25.52
N SER A 56 -42.62 12.81 24.37
CA SER A 56 -43.80 12.31 23.67
C SER A 56 -43.50 10.97 22.98
N ALA A 57 -44.53 10.15 22.78
CA ALA A 57 -44.41 8.88 22.06
C ALA A 57 -43.83 9.07 20.63
N SER A 58 -44.16 10.17 19.96
CA SER A 58 -43.60 10.52 18.64
C SER A 58 -42.09 10.78 18.70
N GLN A 59 -41.62 11.56 19.69
CA GLN A 59 -40.19 11.80 19.89
C GLN A 59 -39.42 10.52 20.22
N LEU A 60 -40.01 9.64 21.04
CA LEU A 60 -39.43 8.33 21.36
C LEU A 60 -39.24 7.49 20.08
N LYS A 61 -40.29 7.41 19.25
CA LYS A 61 -40.28 6.65 18.00
C LYS A 61 -39.26 7.21 17.01
N ASN A 62 -39.24 8.53 16.82
CA ASN A 62 -38.29 9.18 15.92
C ASN A 62 -36.84 8.98 16.38
N ASN A 63 -36.58 9.09 17.68
CA ASN A 63 -35.25 8.84 18.22
C ASN A 63 -34.83 7.37 18.05
N SER A 64 -35.75 6.43 18.26
CA SER A 64 -35.47 5.00 18.03
C SER A 64 -35.04 4.73 16.58
N PHE A 65 -35.76 5.27 15.59
CA PHE A 65 -35.36 5.14 14.17
C PHE A 65 -34.01 5.79 13.90
N PHE A 66 -33.81 7.03 14.36
CA PHE A 66 -32.55 7.74 14.18
C PHE A 66 -31.35 6.97 14.76
N ARG A 67 -31.48 6.43 15.98
CA ARG A 67 -30.42 5.62 16.61
C ARG A 67 -30.14 4.34 15.86
N ARG A 68 -31.19 3.67 15.34
CA ARG A 68 -31.02 2.48 14.50
C ARG A 68 -30.22 2.81 13.24
N ASP A 69 -30.57 3.88 12.55
CA ASP A 69 -29.92 4.29 11.32
C ASP A 69 -28.44 4.67 11.57
N ILE A 70 -28.15 5.38 12.67
CA ILE A 70 -26.76 5.67 13.07
C ILE A 70 -25.98 4.40 13.36
N ASN A 71 -26.56 3.46 14.12
CA ASN A 71 -25.90 2.20 14.45
C ASN A 71 -25.57 1.40 13.18
N GLU A 72 -26.47 1.38 12.20
CA GLU A 72 -26.20 0.76 10.90
C GLU A 72 -25.01 1.41 10.19
N LYS A 73 -24.93 2.74 10.17
CA LYS A 73 -23.78 3.46 9.58
C LYS A 73 -22.47 3.19 10.32
N ILE A 74 -22.51 3.06 11.65
CA ILE A 74 -21.34 2.68 12.46
C ILE A 74 -20.87 1.27 12.08
N GLU A 75 -21.77 0.31 11.94
CA GLU A 75 -21.41 -1.06 11.54
C GLU A 75 -20.84 -1.12 10.11
N ILE A 76 -21.43 -0.38 9.17
CA ILE A 76 -20.89 -0.24 7.81
C ILE A 76 -19.46 0.34 7.86
N SER A 77 -19.24 1.38 8.66
CA SER A 77 -17.93 2.00 8.84
C SER A 77 -16.90 1.03 9.42
N LYS A 78 -17.26 0.25 10.44
CA LYS A 78 -16.40 -0.81 11.01
C LYS A 78 -16.03 -1.87 9.97
N ASN A 79 -17.00 -2.34 9.19
CA ASN A 79 -16.77 -3.31 8.12
C ASN A 79 -15.81 -2.77 7.06
N ARG A 80 -15.98 -1.49 6.67
CA ARG A 80 -15.07 -0.84 5.71
C ARG A 80 -13.67 -0.69 6.28
N LYS A 81 -13.52 -0.33 7.56
CA LYS A 81 -12.22 -0.28 8.23
C LYS A 81 -11.49 -1.62 8.16
N LEU A 82 -12.17 -2.72 8.51
CA LEU A 82 -11.61 -4.07 8.43
C LEU A 82 -11.20 -4.44 7.00
N HIS A 83 -12.00 -4.04 6.01
CA HIS A 83 -11.66 -4.26 4.60
C HIS A 83 -10.39 -3.51 4.18
N ILE A 84 -10.30 -2.21 4.53
CA ILE A 84 -9.12 -1.38 4.23
C ILE A 84 -7.86 -1.95 4.89
N GLU A 85 -7.96 -2.44 6.13
CA GLU A 85 -6.82 -3.07 6.83
C GLU A 85 -6.32 -4.31 6.09
N LYS A 86 -7.23 -5.13 5.55
CA LYS A 86 -6.88 -6.28 4.70
C LYS A 86 -6.22 -5.85 3.39
N GLU A 87 -6.75 -4.81 2.73
CA GLU A 87 -6.16 -4.28 1.49
C GLU A 87 -4.76 -3.70 1.71
N ILE A 88 -4.56 -2.91 2.77
CA ILE A 88 -3.25 -2.38 3.18
C ILE A 88 -2.26 -3.52 3.38
N THR A 89 -2.64 -4.55 4.15
CA THR A 89 -1.80 -5.73 4.40
C THR A 89 -1.43 -6.43 3.09
N GLY A 90 -2.40 -6.57 2.17
CA GLY A 90 -2.19 -7.12 0.84
C GLY A 90 -1.17 -6.32 0.02
N TYR A 91 -1.29 -5.00 -0.01
CA TYR A 91 -0.35 -4.12 -0.72
C TYR A 91 1.05 -4.12 -0.10
N VAL A 92 1.17 -4.12 1.23
CA VAL A 92 2.47 -4.24 1.91
C VAL A 92 3.17 -5.54 1.52
N SER A 93 2.44 -6.67 1.50
CA SER A 93 2.96 -7.95 1.03
C SER A 93 3.43 -7.90 -0.42
N GLN A 94 2.65 -7.25 -1.30
CA GLN A 94 3.04 -7.08 -2.71
C GLN A 94 4.27 -6.20 -2.88
N ILE A 95 4.40 -5.12 -2.10
CA ILE A 95 5.59 -4.25 -2.11
C ILE A 95 6.83 -5.06 -1.68
N SER A 96 6.71 -5.87 -0.64
CA SER A 96 7.80 -6.77 -0.19
C SER A 96 8.25 -7.71 -1.32
N LYS A 97 7.29 -8.33 -2.04
CA LYS A 97 7.60 -9.16 -3.23
C LYS A 97 8.32 -8.37 -4.32
N VAL A 98 7.89 -7.14 -4.60
CA VAL A 98 8.53 -6.27 -5.59
C VAL A 98 9.95 -5.89 -5.17
N ASN A 99 10.18 -5.59 -3.89
CA ASN A 99 11.51 -5.28 -3.36
C ASN A 99 12.47 -6.48 -3.53
N LYS A 100 12.04 -7.69 -3.16
CA LYS A 100 12.83 -8.91 -3.38
C LYS A 100 13.18 -9.12 -4.86
N GLN A 101 12.23 -8.86 -5.75
CA GLN A 101 12.48 -8.95 -7.19
C GLN A 101 13.50 -7.89 -7.65
N GLN A 102 13.45 -6.67 -7.10
CA GLN A 102 14.43 -5.62 -7.41
C GLN A 102 15.85 -6.00 -6.95
N GLU A 103 16.00 -6.58 -5.77
CA GLU A 103 17.28 -7.08 -5.26
C GLU A 103 17.87 -8.15 -6.18
N ILE A 104 17.06 -9.13 -6.61
CA ILE A 104 17.49 -10.17 -7.55
C ILE A 104 17.95 -9.56 -8.87
N ILE A 105 17.21 -8.58 -9.40
CA ILE A 105 17.58 -7.89 -10.64
C ILE A 105 18.92 -7.15 -10.47
N GLN A 106 19.13 -6.48 -9.33
CA GLN A 106 20.38 -5.78 -9.06
C GLN A 106 21.57 -6.75 -8.96
N LYS A 107 21.41 -7.88 -8.27
CA LYS A 107 22.43 -8.94 -8.22
C LYS A 107 22.80 -9.45 -9.61
N ARG A 108 21.81 -9.73 -10.47
CA ARG A 108 22.04 -10.15 -11.86
C ARG A 108 22.75 -9.08 -12.70
N ILE A 109 22.40 -7.81 -12.54
CA ILE A 109 23.08 -6.70 -13.22
C ILE A 109 24.55 -6.63 -12.80
N TYR A 110 24.84 -6.82 -11.51
CA TYR A 110 26.20 -6.83 -10.98
C TYR A 110 27.01 -8.03 -11.50
N GLU A 111 26.46 -9.24 -11.43
CA GLU A 111 27.07 -10.46 -11.98
C GLU A 111 27.43 -10.29 -13.47
N ASP A 112 26.49 -9.82 -14.29
CA ASP A 112 26.70 -9.53 -15.72
C ASP A 112 27.82 -8.50 -15.94
N PHE A 113 27.92 -7.49 -15.07
CA PHE A 113 28.96 -6.47 -15.15
C PHE A 113 30.35 -7.05 -14.87
N THR A 114 30.48 -7.83 -13.80
CA THR A 114 31.74 -8.49 -13.42
C THR A 114 32.22 -9.45 -14.50
N ILE A 115 31.32 -10.27 -15.07
CA ILE A 115 31.66 -11.18 -16.18
C ILE A 115 32.18 -10.39 -17.40
N LEU A 116 31.55 -9.25 -17.71
CA LEU A 116 31.97 -8.39 -18.82
C LEU A 116 33.36 -7.78 -18.60
N GLN A 117 33.68 -7.37 -17.37
CA GLN A 117 35.02 -6.84 -17.04
C GLN A 117 36.07 -7.94 -17.14
N ASN A 118 35.84 -9.09 -16.51
CA ASN A 118 36.78 -10.22 -16.57
C ASN A 118 37.06 -10.65 -18.03
N LYS A 119 36.04 -10.64 -18.90
CA LYS A 119 36.22 -10.91 -20.34
C LYS A 119 37.07 -9.86 -21.06
N LYS A 120 36.95 -8.58 -20.70
CA LYS A 120 37.78 -7.51 -21.26
C LYS A 120 39.23 -7.66 -20.80
N ASP A 121 39.43 -7.94 -19.52
CA ASP A 121 40.78 -8.10 -18.94
C ASP A 121 41.51 -9.30 -19.56
N LEU A 122 40.81 -10.43 -19.73
CA LEU A 122 41.34 -11.60 -20.44
C LEU A 122 41.74 -11.28 -21.89
N LYS A 123 40.91 -10.54 -22.63
CA LYS A 123 41.24 -10.11 -24.00
C LYS A 123 42.46 -9.19 -24.03
N ASN A 124 42.56 -8.26 -23.08
CA ASN A 124 43.69 -7.35 -22.98
C ASN A 124 44.99 -8.09 -22.66
N GLN A 125 44.95 -9.08 -21.76
CA GLN A 125 46.09 -9.94 -21.45
C GLN A 125 46.53 -10.79 -22.66
N GLN A 126 45.59 -11.35 -23.42
CA GLN A 126 45.89 -12.10 -24.64
C GLN A 126 46.52 -11.22 -25.71
N ASN A 127 45.99 -10.01 -25.92
CA ASN A 127 46.54 -9.04 -26.88
C ASN A 127 47.92 -8.54 -26.48
N PHE A 128 48.19 -8.39 -25.17
CA PHE A 128 49.51 -8.05 -24.66
C PHE A 128 50.53 -9.17 -24.91
N LYS A 129 50.17 -10.43 -24.64
CA LYS A 129 51.03 -11.59 -24.94
C LYS A 129 51.34 -11.71 -26.43
N ALA A 130 50.36 -11.49 -27.32
CA ALA A 130 50.56 -11.58 -28.76
C ALA A 130 51.49 -10.49 -29.32
N LYS A 131 51.55 -9.30 -28.70
CA LYS A 131 52.45 -8.20 -29.11
C LYS A 131 53.90 -8.39 -28.71
N ASN A 132 54.19 -9.23 -27.71
CA ASN A 132 55.54 -9.49 -27.22
C ASN A 132 56.20 -10.73 -27.86
N VAL A 133 55.61 -11.29 -28.94
CA VAL A 133 56.10 -12.49 -29.65
C VAL A 133 56.49 -12.16 -31.11
N LEU A 134 56.71 -10.88 -31.42
CA LEU A 134 57.35 -10.39 -32.66
C LEU A 134 58.67 -9.72 -32.30
#